data_AF-A0A315EZ38-F1
#
_entry.id   AF-A0A315EZ38-F1
#
_cell.length_a   1.000
_cell.length_b   1.000
_cell.length_c   1.000
_cell.angle_alpha   90.00
_cell.angle_beta   90.00
_cell.angle_gamma   90.00
#
_symmetry.space_group_name_H-M   'P 1'
#
loop_
_entity.id
_entity.type
_entity.pdbx_description
1 polymer ?
#
loop_
_entity_poly.entity_id
_entity_poly.type
_entity_poly.pdbx_seq_one_letter_code
_entity_poly.pdbx_strand_id
1 'polypeptide(L)'
;MFKVHAVSPERLPELLCVMPKAELHIHIEGSLEPELIFALAQRNGVSLPYANVQALRNAYAFTDLQSFLDLYYAGASVLLHEQDFYDMAWTYFLKAKADHVVRAELFFDPQTHTARGVPMASVIEGLSRACRDAHTQLNISADLILCFLRHLSEEDALATLEEAMPWREQFIGVGLDSSELGHPPEKFAQAFARARELGLHVVAHAGEEGPPAYIWSALDVLKVERIDHGVQAIHDAALMKRLAYSQMPLTVCPLSNLKLCVFKSLADHNLGQMLDAGLCVTVNSDDPAYFGGYLNDNYLQTFSALHLNAQQAYKLAANSIEASFAPEADKHRWMHELKACFQGFAEQD
;
A
#
# COMPACT_ATOMS: atom_id res chain seq x y z
N MET A 1 -29.29 -1.15 -1.75
CA MET A 1 -28.01 -1.67 -2.23
C MET A 1 -27.91 -1.34 -3.71
N PHE A 2 -26.79 -0.78 -4.19
CA PHE A 2 -26.60 -0.51 -5.62
C PHE A 2 -26.54 -1.84 -6.38
N LYS A 3 -27.29 -1.95 -7.48
CA LYS A 3 -27.29 -3.15 -8.32
C LYS A 3 -26.19 -3.02 -9.37
N VAL A 4 -25.17 -3.88 -9.28
CA VAL A 4 -24.15 -4.00 -10.32
C VAL A 4 -24.73 -4.84 -11.46
N HIS A 5 -24.75 -4.27 -12.67
CA HIS A 5 -25.18 -4.98 -13.86
C HIS A 5 -24.08 -5.91 -14.36
N ALA A 6 -24.45 -6.93 -15.14
CA ALA A 6 -23.47 -7.76 -15.82
C ALA A 6 -22.65 -6.90 -16.79
N VAL A 7 -21.36 -7.23 -16.89
CA VAL A 7 -20.42 -6.63 -17.84
C VAL A 7 -19.72 -7.78 -18.52
N SER A 8 -19.72 -7.78 -19.85
CA SER A 8 -19.08 -8.82 -20.64
C SER A 8 -17.61 -9.01 -20.25
N PRO A 9 -17.06 -10.25 -20.32
CA PRO A 9 -15.66 -10.51 -20.03
C PRO A 9 -14.69 -9.64 -20.86
N GLU A 10 -15.06 -9.27 -22.08
CA GLU A 10 -14.25 -8.44 -22.98
C GLU A 10 -14.19 -6.97 -22.53
N ARG A 11 -15.24 -6.47 -21.84
CA ARG A 11 -15.31 -5.09 -21.35
C ARG A 11 -14.83 -4.92 -19.91
N LEU A 12 -14.72 -6.02 -19.16
CA LEU A 12 -14.30 -5.98 -17.76
C LEU A 12 -12.90 -5.35 -17.58
N PRO A 13 -11.86 -5.67 -18.39
CA PRO A 13 -10.56 -5.01 -18.26
C PRO A 13 -10.62 -3.49 -18.39
N GLU A 14 -11.42 -2.97 -19.33
CA GLU A 14 -11.60 -1.53 -19.51
C GLU A 14 -12.24 -0.90 -18.27
N LEU A 15 -13.30 -1.52 -17.74
CA LEU A 15 -13.95 -1.08 -16.50
C LEU A 15 -12.97 -1.05 -15.32
N LEU A 16 -12.15 -2.08 -15.15
CA LEU A 16 -11.16 -2.16 -14.07
C LEU A 16 -10.15 -0.99 -14.14
N CYS A 17 -9.73 -0.62 -15.34
CA CYS A 17 -8.78 0.47 -15.55
C CYS A 17 -9.38 1.84 -15.23
N VAL A 18 -10.66 2.07 -15.55
CA VAL A 18 -11.28 3.41 -15.45
C VAL A 18 -12.12 3.65 -14.20
N MET A 19 -12.45 2.60 -13.43
CA MET A 19 -13.21 2.77 -12.19
C MET A 19 -12.38 3.54 -11.13
N PRO A 20 -12.96 4.55 -10.46
CA PRO A 20 -12.28 5.26 -9.39
C PRO A 20 -12.09 4.33 -8.20
N LYS A 21 -10.88 4.36 -7.63
CA LYS A 21 -10.46 3.47 -6.53
C LYS A 21 -9.40 4.13 -5.67
N ALA A 22 -9.30 3.70 -4.42
CA ALA A 22 -8.29 4.17 -3.49
C ALA A 22 -7.14 3.16 -3.37
N GLU A 23 -5.92 3.67 -3.22
CA GLU A 23 -4.74 2.89 -2.88
C GLU A 23 -4.36 3.21 -1.43
N LEU A 24 -4.45 2.20 -0.56
CA LEU A 24 -4.32 2.33 0.90
C LEU A 24 -3.08 1.63 1.46
N HIS A 25 -2.30 1.00 0.58
CA HIS A 25 -1.13 0.23 0.90
C HIS A 25 -0.16 0.34 -0.29
N ILE A 26 0.79 1.25 -0.13
CA ILE A 26 1.83 1.58 -1.10
C ILE A 26 3.00 2.16 -0.34
N HIS A 27 4.15 1.50 -0.40
CA HIS A 27 5.41 2.04 0.09
C HIS A 27 5.99 2.96 -0.98
N ILE A 28 6.22 4.23 -0.65
CA ILE A 28 6.59 5.19 -1.68
C ILE A 28 7.98 4.91 -2.24
N GLU A 29 8.89 4.39 -1.44
CA GLU A 29 10.20 3.87 -1.83
C GLU A 29 10.07 2.64 -2.75
N GLY A 30 8.98 1.88 -2.59
CA GLY A 30 8.56 0.76 -3.45
C GLY A 30 8.13 1.17 -4.86
N SER A 31 7.90 2.46 -5.09
CA SER A 31 7.58 3.02 -6.41
C SER A 31 8.81 3.44 -7.22
N LEU A 32 10.02 3.31 -6.64
CA LEU A 32 11.24 3.82 -7.23
C LEU A 32 11.72 2.97 -8.41
N GLU A 33 11.26 3.32 -9.62
CA GLU A 33 11.62 2.60 -10.85
C GLU A 33 13.14 2.70 -11.16
N PRO A 34 13.75 1.64 -11.73
CA PRO A 34 15.16 1.61 -12.10
C PRO A 34 15.66 2.85 -12.87
N GLU A 35 14.87 3.38 -13.80
CA GLU A 35 15.21 4.59 -14.54
C GLU A 35 15.43 5.79 -13.61
N LEU A 36 14.56 5.98 -12.63
CA LEU A 36 14.69 7.07 -11.66
C LEU A 36 15.87 6.80 -10.71
N ILE A 37 16.10 5.55 -10.29
CA ILE A 37 17.28 5.19 -9.48
C ILE A 37 18.58 5.66 -10.16
N PHE A 38 18.74 5.38 -11.45
CA PHE A 38 19.93 5.80 -12.20
C PHE A 38 20.02 7.33 -12.37
N ALA A 39 18.89 8.00 -12.62
CA ALA A 39 18.86 9.46 -12.73
C ALA A 39 19.26 10.15 -11.42
N LEU A 40 18.74 9.66 -10.28
CA LEU A 40 19.08 10.16 -8.95
C LEU A 40 20.52 9.83 -8.57
N ALA A 41 21.00 8.62 -8.87
CA ALA A 41 22.40 8.25 -8.66
C ALA A 41 23.37 9.18 -9.40
N GLN A 42 23.07 9.49 -10.66
CA GLN A 42 23.84 10.46 -11.44
C GLN A 42 23.78 11.87 -10.83
N ARG A 43 22.59 12.33 -10.43
CA ARG A 43 22.39 13.65 -9.83
C ARG A 43 23.16 13.82 -8.52
N ASN A 44 23.17 12.78 -7.70
CA ASN A 44 23.70 12.80 -6.34
C ASN A 44 25.15 12.25 -6.24
N GLY A 45 25.74 11.81 -7.35
CA GLY A 45 27.09 11.25 -7.37
C GLY A 45 27.22 9.91 -6.64
N VAL A 46 26.12 9.14 -6.56
CA VAL A 46 26.08 7.81 -5.93
C VAL A 46 26.50 6.76 -6.95
N SER A 47 27.40 5.85 -6.56
CA SER A 47 27.79 4.71 -7.39
C SER A 47 26.86 3.52 -7.14
N LEU A 48 26.20 3.05 -8.19
CA LEU A 48 25.33 1.87 -8.12
C LEU A 48 26.13 0.59 -8.38
N PRO A 49 25.82 -0.53 -7.70
CA PRO A 49 26.44 -1.83 -7.96
C PRO A 49 25.90 -2.51 -9.24
N TYR A 50 25.27 -1.75 -10.14
CA TYR A 50 24.67 -2.23 -11.39
C TYR A 50 25.16 -1.40 -12.57
N ALA A 51 25.50 -2.07 -13.68
CA ALA A 51 26.05 -1.40 -14.85
C ALA A 51 25.02 -0.54 -15.61
N ASN A 52 23.74 -0.89 -15.55
CA ASN A 52 22.64 -0.20 -16.23
C ASN A 52 21.27 -0.62 -15.68
N VAL A 53 20.22 0.07 -16.13
CA VAL A 53 18.81 -0.18 -15.80
C VAL A 53 18.40 -1.65 -15.99
N GLN A 54 18.81 -2.28 -17.10
CA GLN A 54 18.44 -3.67 -17.37
C GLN A 54 19.08 -4.65 -16.38
N ALA A 55 20.32 -4.40 -15.96
CA ALA A 55 21.00 -5.21 -14.96
C ALA A 55 20.28 -5.13 -13.60
N LEU A 56 19.81 -3.94 -13.21
CA LEU A 56 19.01 -3.75 -11.99
C LEU A 56 17.65 -4.47 -12.08
N ARG A 57 16.93 -4.33 -13.21
CA ARG A 57 15.67 -5.06 -13.43
C ARG A 57 15.82 -6.57 -13.32
N ASN A 58 16.91 -7.12 -13.85
CA ASN A 58 17.17 -8.56 -13.77
C ASN A 58 17.44 -9.04 -12.33
N ALA A 59 17.80 -8.12 -11.41
CA ALA A 59 17.97 -8.44 -10.00
C ALA A 59 16.63 -8.52 -9.23
N TYR A 60 15.51 -8.11 -9.82
CA TYR A 60 14.16 -8.18 -9.22
C TYR A 60 13.57 -9.61 -9.26
N ALA A 61 14.38 -10.61 -8.92
CA ALA A 61 14.05 -12.01 -8.83
C ALA A 61 14.19 -12.47 -7.36
N PHE A 62 13.14 -12.20 -6.57
CA PHE A 62 13.12 -12.46 -5.13
C PHE A 62 12.76 -13.90 -4.80
N THR A 63 13.20 -14.37 -3.63
CA THR A 63 12.88 -15.70 -3.08
C THR A 63 11.97 -15.64 -1.86
N ASP A 64 11.93 -14.50 -1.19
CA ASP A 64 11.19 -14.19 0.05
C ASP A 64 11.21 -12.68 0.32
N LEU A 65 10.48 -12.21 1.36
CA LEU A 65 10.46 -10.81 1.79
C LEU A 65 11.85 -10.24 2.08
N GLN A 66 12.74 -11.01 2.72
CA GLN A 66 14.07 -10.52 3.09
C GLN A 66 14.95 -10.23 1.87
N SER A 67 14.94 -11.11 0.86
CA SER A 67 15.69 -10.91 -0.38
C SER A 67 15.23 -9.68 -1.18
N PHE A 68 13.95 -9.30 -1.04
CA PHE A 68 13.41 -8.05 -1.57
C PHE A 68 13.92 -6.84 -0.79
N LEU A 69 13.81 -6.87 0.55
CA LEU A 69 14.21 -5.75 1.40
C LEU A 69 15.68 -5.36 1.23
N ASP A 70 16.57 -6.32 1.02
CA ASP A 70 17.99 -6.07 0.76
C ASP A 70 18.20 -5.16 -0.48
N LEU A 71 17.40 -5.37 -1.53
CA LEU A 71 17.48 -4.59 -2.76
C LEU A 71 16.71 -3.27 -2.66
N TYR A 72 15.58 -3.27 -1.96
CA TYR A 72 14.80 -2.07 -1.65
C TYR A 72 15.64 -1.03 -0.89
N TYR A 73 16.32 -1.43 0.19
CA TYR A 73 17.18 -0.53 0.96
C TYR A 73 18.41 -0.07 0.15
N ALA A 74 18.94 -0.92 -0.73
CA ALA A 74 20.00 -0.52 -1.67
C ALA A 74 19.49 0.52 -2.68
N GLY A 75 18.26 0.38 -3.17
CA GLY A 75 17.58 1.34 -4.03
C GLY A 75 17.41 2.71 -3.35
N ALA A 76 17.00 2.71 -2.08
CA ALA A 76 16.84 3.94 -1.28
C ALA A 76 18.15 4.74 -1.09
N SER A 77 19.31 4.15 -1.37
CA SER A 77 20.62 4.82 -1.25
C SER A 77 20.76 6.10 -2.08
N VAL A 78 19.99 6.22 -3.18
CA VAL A 78 20.03 7.39 -4.07
C VAL A 78 19.17 8.56 -3.58
N LEU A 79 18.30 8.34 -2.59
CA LEU A 79 17.43 9.37 -2.00
C LEU A 79 18.19 10.09 -0.88
N LEU A 80 18.64 11.31 -1.13
CA LEU A 80 19.49 12.10 -0.22
C LEU A 80 18.94 13.51 0.09
N HIS A 81 18.18 14.09 -0.83
CA HIS A 81 17.71 15.46 -0.78
C HIS A 81 16.19 15.54 -0.97
N GLU A 82 15.57 16.61 -0.48
CA GLU A 82 14.11 16.85 -0.60
C GLU A 82 13.58 16.63 -2.02
N GLN A 83 14.33 17.07 -3.03
CA GLN A 83 13.95 16.92 -4.43
C GLN A 83 13.89 15.45 -4.87
N ASP A 84 14.68 14.55 -4.29
CA ASP A 84 14.68 13.13 -4.64
C ASP A 84 13.37 12.47 -4.18
N PHE A 85 12.94 12.77 -2.95
CA PHE A 85 11.66 12.30 -2.40
C PHE A 85 10.47 12.87 -3.17
N TYR A 86 10.54 14.15 -3.53
CA TYR A 86 9.53 14.77 -4.39
C TYR A 86 9.44 14.08 -5.75
N ASP A 87 10.56 13.86 -6.44
CA ASP A 87 10.57 13.27 -7.78
C ASP A 87 10.06 11.82 -7.76
N MET A 88 10.41 11.06 -6.73
CA MET A 88 9.89 9.70 -6.49
C MET A 88 8.36 9.72 -6.33
N ALA A 89 7.84 10.51 -5.39
CA ALA A 89 6.41 10.58 -5.15
C ALA A 89 5.64 11.15 -6.35
N TRP A 90 6.19 12.14 -7.03
CA TRP A 90 5.58 12.70 -8.25
C TRP A 90 5.50 11.67 -9.37
N THR A 91 6.54 10.86 -9.55
CA THR A 91 6.54 9.76 -10.54
C THR A 91 5.44 8.75 -10.22
N TYR A 92 5.29 8.36 -8.95
CA TYR A 92 4.18 7.53 -8.50
C TYR A 92 2.82 8.17 -8.82
N PHE A 93 2.61 9.44 -8.48
CA PHE A 93 1.31 10.09 -8.70
C PHE A 93 0.90 10.19 -10.17
N LEU A 94 1.86 10.31 -11.10
CA LEU A 94 1.57 10.24 -12.52
C LEU A 94 1.04 8.86 -12.94
N LYS A 95 1.59 7.78 -12.35
CA LYS A 95 1.10 6.40 -12.56
C LYS A 95 -0.25 6.19 -11.91
N ALA A 96 -0.42 6.62 -10.65
CA ALA A 96 -1.67 6.57 -9.91
C ALA A 96 -2.80 7.32 -10.67
N LYS A 97 -2.49 8.45 -11.30
CA LYS A 97 -3.43 9.18 -12.15
C LYS A 97 -3.86 8.37 -13.36
N ALA A 98 -2.91 7.74 -14.06
CA ALA A 98 -3.21 6.84 -15.18
C ALA A 98 -4.06 5.63 -14.73
N ASP A 99 -3.90 5.22 -13.48
CA ASP A 99 -4.65 4.13 -12.87
C ASP A 99 -5.99 4.52 -12.23
N HIS A 100 -6.46 5.75 -12.47
CA HIS A 100 -7.70 6.27 -11.91
C HIS A 100 -7.78 6.18 -10.37
N VAL A 101 -6.62 6.29 -9.71
CA VAL A 101 -6.54 6.43 -8.25
C VAL A 101 -7.11 7.79 -7.86
N VAL A 102 -8.09 7.80 -6.97
CA VAL A 102 -8.71 9.03 -6.44
C VAL A 102 -8.18 9.42 -5.06
N ARG A 103 -7.68 8.42 -4.33
CA ARG A 103 -7.13 8.54 -2.98
C ARG A 103 -5.91 7.64 -2.85
N ALA A 104 -4.79 8.20 -2.38
CA ALA A 104 -3.60 7.45 -2.03
C ALA A 104 -3.21 7.72 -0.56
N GLU A 105 -2.92 6.67 0.20
CA GLU A 105 -2.36 6.77 1.56
C GLU A 105 -1.00 6.08 1.54
N LEU A 106 0.07 6.89 1.51
CA LEU A 106 1.42 6.45 1.20
C LEU A 106 2.16 6.10 2.49
N PHE A 107 2.67 4.88 2.57
CA PHE A 107 3.67 4.49 3.56
C PHE A 107 5.03 5.09 3.19
N PHE A 108 5.77 5.50 4.20
CA PHE A 108 7.17 5.90 4.07
C PHE A 108 7.94 5.53 5.33
N ASP A 109 9.22 5.22 5.17
CA ASP A 109 10.07 4.62 6.20
C ASP A 109 11.18 5.58 6.63
N PRO A 110 10.93 6.55 7.54
CA PRO A 110 11.95 7.52 7.90
C PRO A 110 13.26 6.86 8.38
N GLN A 111 13.16 5.74 9.12
CA GLN A 111 14.30 5.01 9.64
C GLN A 111 15.24 4.47 8.55
N THR A 112 14.72 4.19 7.34
CA THR A 112 15.51 3.81 6.15
C THR A 112 16.44 4.94 5.69
N HIS A 113 16.07 6.19 5.94
CA HIS A 113 16.81 7.37 5.46
C HIS A 113 17.62 8.04 6.58
N THR A 114 17.04 8.22 7.77
CA THR A 114 17.72 8.90 8.89
C THR A 114 18.94 8.13 9.37
N ALA A 115 18.90 6.79 9.35
CA ALA A 115 20.05 5.94 9.65
C ALA A 115 21.24 6.16 8.70
N ARG A 116 21.00 6.71 7.50
CA ARG A 116 22.02 7.06 6.51
C ARG A 116 22.43 8.53 6.55
N GLY A 117 21.94 9.30 7.53
CA GLY A 117 22.23 10.73 7.69
C GLY A 117 21.39 11.65 6.81
N VAL A 118 20.32 11.14 6.17
CA VAL A 118 19.35 11.99 5.47
C VAL A 118 18.44 12.67 6.51
N PRO A 119 18.30 14.01 6.50
CA PRO A 119 17.45 14.69 7.47
C PRO A 119 15.97 14.28 7.32
N MET A 120 15.27 14.06 8.43
CA MET A 120 13.81 13.82 8.48
C MET A 120 13.04 14.85 7.65
N ALA A 121 13.44 16.12 7.75
CA ALA A 121 12.90 17.24 6.98
C ALA A 121 12.91 16.98 5.47
N SER A 122 14.03 16.47 4.92
CA SER A 122 14.15 16.20 3.49
C SER A 122 13.16 15.13 3.01
N VAL A 123 12.92 14.11 3.84
CA VAL A 123 11.94 13.06 3.54
C VAL A 123 10.53 13.64 3.54
N ILE A 124 10.09 14.20 4.67
CA ILE A 124 8.69 14.60 4.86
C ILE A 124 8.34 15.79 3.96
N GLU A 125 9.20 16.80 3.83
CA GLU A 125 8.88 18.00 3.04
C GLU A 125 8.79 17.68 1.54
N GLY A 126 9.66 16.82 1.03
CA GLY A 126 9.64 16.38 -0.36
C GLY A 126 8.37 15.60 -0.69
N LEU A 127 8.04 14.60 0.13
CA LEU A 127 6.82 13.79 -0.03
C LEU A 127 5.56 14.66 0.12
N SER A 128 5.49 15.50 1.14
CA SER A 128 4.33 16.36 1.40
C SER A 128 4.10 17.38 0.29
N ARG A 129 5.18 17.90 -0.30
CA ARG A 129 5.08 18.79 -1.46
C ARG A 129 4.49 18.06 -2.66
N ALA A 130 4.90 16.82 -2.91
CA ALA A 130 4.31 16.00 -3.97
C ALA A 130 2.83 15.70 -3.72
N CYS A 131 2.42 15.40 -2.48
CA CYS A 131 1.00 15.21 -2.13
C CYS A 131 0.16 16.46 -2.42
N ARG A 132 0.65 17.66 -2.06
CA ARG A 132 -0.03 18.93 -2.37
C ARG A 132 -0.17 19.16 -3.88
N ASP A 133 0.87 18.85 -4.64
CA ASP A 133 0.84 18.97 -6.10
C ASP A 133 -0.08 17.92 -6.74
N ALA A 134 -0.13 16.69 -6.22
CA ALA A 134 -1.05 15.65 -6.67
C ALA A 134 -2.51 16.09 -6.49
N HIS A 135 -2.84 16.71 -5.35
CA HIS A 135 -4.16 17.27 -5.12
C HIS A 135 -4.50 18.38 -6.12
N THR A 136 -3.62 19.36 -6.29
CA THR A 136 -3.90 20.55 -7.11
C THR A 136 -3.81 20.32 -8.62
N GLN A 137 -2.91 19.44 -9.07
CA GLN A 137 -2.62 19.24 -10.49
C GLN A 137 -3.25 17.97 -11.06
N LEU A 138 -3.45 16.94 -10.24
CA LEU A 138 -3.95 15.62 -10.68
C LEU A 138 -5.33 15.28 -10.09
N ASN A 139 -5.84 16.07 -9.15
CA ASN A 139 -7.07 15.81 -8.40
C ASN A 139 -7.03 14.45 -7.68
N ILE A 140 -5.87 14.12 -7.10
CA ILE A 140 -5.67 12.94 -6.26
C ILE A 140 -5.57 13.41 -4.81
N SER A 141 -6.45 12.90 -3.94
CA SER A 141 -6.31 13.11 -2.50
C SER A 141 -5.19 12.24 -1.97
N ALA A 142 -4.20 12.79 -1.29
CA ALA A 142 -3.03 12.04 -0.84
C ALA A 142 -2.61 12.45 0.57
N ASP A 143 -2.28 11.46 1.41
CA ASP A 143 -1.74 11.67 2.75
C ASP A 143 -0.60 10.67 3.02
N LEU A 144 0.27 11.03 3.95
CA LEU A 144 1.39 10.19 4.38
C LEU A 144 1.03 9.41 5.66
N ILE A 145 1.54 8.20 5.76
CA ILE A 145 1.51 7.34 6.95
C ILE A 145 2.96 6.97 7.27
N LEU A 146 3.43 7.36 8.46
CA LEU A 146 4.81 7.12 8.89
C LEU A 146 4.94 5.68 9.38
N CYS A 147 5.80 4.88 8.77
CA CYS A 147 5.99 3.50 9.16
C CYS A 147 7.18 3.28 10.10
N PHE A 148 7.02 2.32 11.01
CA PHE A 148 8.10 1.81 11.85
C PHE A 148 8.62 0.50 11.29
N LEU A 149 9.95 0.39 11.18
CA LEU A 149 10.62 -0.83 10.73
C LEU A 149 10.64 -1.86 11.86
N ARG A 150 9.84 -2.93 11.75
CA ARG A 150 9.59 -3.86 12.87
C ARG A 150 10.81 -4.68 13.33
N HIS A 151 11.83 -4.78 12.47
CA HIS A 151 13.09 -5.43 12.82
C HIS A 151 13.93 -4.59 13.81
N LEU A 152 13.74 -3.26 13.86
CA LEU A 152 14.36 -2.35 14.82
C LEU A 152 13.64 -2.32 16.17
N SER A 153 14.18 -1.66 17.19
CA SER A 153 13.58 -1.66 18.53
C SER A 153 12.32 -0.78 18.62
N GLU A 154 11.48 -1.01 19.64
CA GLU A 154 10.37 -0.10 19.96
C GLU A 154 10.88 1.30 20.38
N GLU A 155 12.06 1.35 21.01
CA GLU A 155 12.71 2.61 21.37
C GLU A 155 13.06 3.43 20.12
N ASP A 156 13.55 2.79 19.06
CA ASP A 156 13.82 3.45 17.78
C ASP A 156 12.53 3.99 17.14
N ALA A 157 11.42 3.24 17.24
CA ALA A 157 10.11 3.68 16.74
C ALA A 157 9.60 4.92 17.51
N LEU A 158 9.69 4.91 18.84
CA LEU A 158 9.33 6.05 19.68
C LEU A 158 10.20 7.27 19.39
N ALA A 159 11.52 7.09 19.24
CA ALA A 159 12.44 8.16 18.88
C ALA A 159 12.12 8.75 17.50
N THR A 160 11.82 7.90 16.52
CA THR A 160 11.41 8.32 15.16
C THR A 160 10.11 9.12 15.19
N LEU A 161 9.12 8.67 15.96
CA LEU A 161 7.85 9.38 16.11
C LEU A 161 8.05 10.77 16.72
N GLU A 162 8.85 10.89 17.78
CA GLU A 162 9.14 12.17 18.43
C GLU A 162 9.96 13.09 17.51
N GLU A 163 10.92 12.56 16.74
CA GLU A 163 11.66 13.34 15.73
C GLU A 163 10.75 13.90 14.63
N ALA A 164 9.70 13.18 14.25
CA ALA A 164 8.75 13.60 13.21
C ALA A 164 7.72 14.64 13.69
N MET A 165 7.59 14.90 14.99
CA MET A 165 6.59 15.81 15.56
C MET A 165 6.60 17.24 15.01
N PRO A 166 7.73 17.87 14.64
CA PRO A 166 7.72 19.17 13.97
C PRO A 166 6.92 19.18 12.65
N TRP A 167 6.69 18.03 12.03
CA TRP A 167 5.89 17.85 10.82
C TRP A 167 4.59 17.08 11.06
N ARG A 168 4.05 17.06 12.30
CA ARG A 168 2.83 16.32 12.67
C ARG A 168 1.65 16.51 11.72
N GLU A 169 1.48 17.70 11.14
CA GLU A 169 0.37 18.00 10.22
C GLU A 169 0.57 17.45 8.79
N GLN A 170 1.72 16.86 8.49
CA GLN A 170 2.05 16.32 7.17
C GLN A 170 1.74 14.83 7.01
N PHE A 171 1.42 14.13 8.11
CA PHE A 171 1.07 12.72 8.10
C PHE A 171 -0.15 12.47 9.00
N ILE A 172 -0.98 11.51 8.60
CA ILE A 172 -2.27 11.25 9.24
C ILE A 172 -2.26 10.03 10.17
N GLY A 173 -1.23 9.19 10.07
CA GLY A 173 -1.17 7.93 10.79
C GLY A 173 0.23 7.37 10.91
N VAL A 174 0.33 6.25 11.61
CA VAL A 174 1.52 5.41 11.67
C VAL A 174 1.22 3.98 11.19
N GLY A 175 2.23 3.36 10.60
CA GLY A 175 2.24 1.97 10.14
C GLY A 175 3.32 1.13 10.84
N LEU A 176 3.28 -0.18 10.61
CA LEU A 176 4.31 -1.12 11.00
C LEU A 176 4.54 -2.10 9.86
N ASP A 177 5.77 -2.21 9.38
CA ASP A 177 6.14 -3.02 8.21
C ASP A 177 7.55 -3.60 8.38
N SER A 178 8.21 -3.94 7.27
CA SER A 178 9.48 -4.66 7.21
C SER A 178 9.34 -6.14 7.62
N SER A 179 10.47 -6.85 7.79
CA SER A 179 10.52 -8.31 7.99
C SER A 179 9.55 -8.79 9.08
N GLU A 180 8.52 -9.57 8.71
CA GLU A 180 7.44 -9.94 9.62
C GLU A 180 7.84 -11.04 10.61
N LEU A 181 8.41 -12.14 10.11
CA LEU A 181 8.72 -13.32 10.92
C LEU A 181 9.78 -13.02 11.99
N GLY A 182 9.47 -13.36 13.25
CA GLY A 182 10.35 -13.12 14.39
C GLY A 182 10.21 -11.73 15.01
N HIS A 183 9.38 -10.86 14.44
CA HIS A 183 9.17 -9.49 14.91
C HIS A 183 7.69 -9.24 15.19
N PRO A 184 7.11 -9.82 16.26
CA PRO A 184 5.67 -9.80 16.47
C PRO A 184 5.10 -8.39 16.74
N PRO A 185 3.84 -8.09 16.35
CA PRO A 185 3.27 -6.75 16.47
C PRO A 185 3.30 -6.18 17.90
N GLU A 186 3.05 -7.00 18.93
CA GLU A 186 3.01 -6.57 20.34
C GLU A 186 4.31 -5.94 20.85
N LYS A 187 5.42 -6.14 20.13
CA LYS A 187 6.70 -5.46 20.39
C LYS A 187 6.56 -3.93 20.36
N PHE A 188 5.61 -3.39 19.60
CA PHE A 188 5.42 -1.95 19.37
C PHE A 188 4.20 -1.37 20.08
N ALA A 189 3.72 -2.02 21.14
CA ALA A 189 2.50 -1.64 21.86
C ALA A 189 2.52 -0.20 22.40
N GLN A 190 3.65 0.26 22.94
CA GLN A 190 3.83 1.61 23.48
C GLN A 190 3.91 2.65 22.35
N ALA A 191 4.63 2.35 21.26
CA ALA A 191 4.69 3.24 20.10
C ALA A 191 3.30 3.48 19.49
N PHE A 192 2.51 2.42 19.33
CA PHE A 192 1.13 2.53 18.83
C PHE A 192 0.19 3.19 19.83
N ALA A 193 0.36 2.96 21.15
CA ALA A 193 -0.39 3.68 22.16
C ALA A 193 -0.12 5.20 22.10
N ARG A 194 1.15 5.57 22.00
CA ARG A 194 1.59 6.96 21.86
C ARG A 194 1.02 7.61 20.59
N ALA A 195 1.06 6.93 19.45
CA ALA A 195 0.49 7.44 18.21
C ALA A 195 -1.01 7.74 18.34
N ARG A 196 -1.79 6.85 18.96
CA ARG A 196 -3.22 7.09 19.21
C ARG A 196 -3.47 8.25 20.17
N GLU A 197 -2.64 8.45 21.20
CA GLU A 197 -2.72 9.62 22.08
C GLU A 197 -2.50 10.94 21.34
N LEU A 198 -1.71 10.91 20.26
CA LEU A 198 -1.46 12.03 19.35
C LEU A 198 -2.57 12.20 18.29
N GLY A 199 -3.63 11.39 18.35
CA GLY A 199 -4.74 11.41 17.39
C GLY A 199 -4.34 10.96 15.98
N LEU A 200 -3.28 10.16 15.87
CA LEU A 200 -2.87 9.55 14.60
C LEU A 200 -3.66 8.26 14.37
N HIS A 201 -3.98 7.99 13.11
CA HIS A 201 -4.48 6.68 12.70
C HIS A 201 -3.41 5.61 12.89
N VAL A 202 -3.82 4.36 13.09
CA VAL A 202 -2.89 3.23 13.28
C VAL A 202 -3.22 2.06 12.37
N VAL A 203 -2.24 1.62 11.59
CA VAL A 203 -2.32 0.44 10.70
C VAL A 203 -1.08 -0.44 10.89
N ALA A 204 -1.12 -1.71 10.47
CA ALA A 204 0.03 -2.59 10.60
C ALA A 204 -0.03 -3.75 9.60
N HIS A 205 1.13 -4.10 9.05
CA HIS A 205 1.35 -5.35 8.35
C HIS A 205 1.22 -6.51 9.33
N ALA A 206 0.27 -7.40 9.03
CA ALA A 206 0.07 -8.62 9.79
C ALA A 206 -0.53 -9.71 8.92
N GLY A 207 0.06 -10.90 8.99
CA GLY A 207 -0.43 -12.07 8.27
C GLY A 207 -0.17 -12.01 6.77
N GLU A 208 1.00 -11.52 6.38
CA GLU A 208 1.56 -11.71 5.05
C GLU A 208 2.32 -13.06 5.01
N GLU A 209 3.44 -13.13 5.74
CA GLU A 209 4.21 -14.34 6.03
C GLU A 209 3.93 -14.85 7.46
N GLY A 210 3.52 -13.95 8.36
CA GLY A 210 3.27 -14.22 9.77
C GLY A 210 1.99 -15.00 10.05
N PRO A 211 1.90 -15.68 11.20
CA PRO A 211 0.72 -16.48 11.54
C PRO A 211 -0.50 -15.62 11.87
N PRO A 212 -1.73 -16.18 11.86
CA PRO A 212 -2.95 -15.49 12.32
C PRO A 212 -2.85 -14.82 13.69
N ALA A 213 -1.99 -15.35 14.58
CA ALA A 213 -1.72 -14.76 15.89
C ALA A 213 -1.19 -13.32 15.80
N TYR A 214 -0.45 -12.96 14.74
CA TYR A 214 0.00 -11.59 14.53
C TYR A 214 -1.16 -10.66 14.16
N ILE A 215 -2.12 -11.14 13.37
CA ILE A 215 -3.34 -10.38 13.08
C ILE A 215 -4.13 -10.13 14.37
N TRP A 216 -4.30 -11.14 15.22
CA TRP A 216 -4.92 -10.95 16.55
C TRP A 216 -4.17 -9.92 17.40
N SER A 217 -2.84 -9.99 17.44
CA SER A 217 -2.01 -9.04 18.19
C SER A 217 -2.14 -7.61 17.66
N ALA A 218 -2.11 -7.42 16.34
CA ALA A 218 -2.34 -6.12 15.72
C ALA A 218 -3.73 -5.56 16.07
N LEU A 219 -4.76 -6.39 16.09
CA LEU A 219 -6.13 -5.99 16.45
C LEU A 219 -6.28 -5.65 17.94
N ASP A 220 -5.72 -6.45 18.84
CA ASP A 220 -6.03 -6.37 20.27
C ASP A 220 -5.00 -5.57 21.08
N VAL A 221 -3.73 -5.64 20.68
CA VAL A 221 -2.61 -4.93 21.33
C VAL A 221 -2.37 -3.59 20.65
N LEU A 222 -2.16 -3.61 19.33
CA LEU A 222 -1.90 -2.39 18.57
C LEU A 222 -3.17 -1.59 18.25
N LYS A 223 -4.35 -2.22 18.36
CA LYS A 223 -5.67 -1.60 18.14
C LYS A 223 -5.76 -0.89 16.80
N VAL A 224 -5.24 -1.54 15.76
CA VAL A 224 -5.24 -0.99 14.41
C VAL A 224 -6.64 -0.82 13.85
N GLU A 225 -6.78 0.15 12.97
CA GLU A 225 -8.03 0.47 12.26
C GLU A 225 -8.15 -0.30 10.94
N ARG A 226 -7.01 -0.78 10.42
CA ARG A 226 -6.88 -1.63 9.23
C ARG A 226 -5.70 -2.58 9.41
N ILE A 227 -5.76 -3.75 8.78
CA ILE A 227 -4.66 -4.71 8.70
C ILE A 227 -4.10 -4.66 7.29
N ASP A 228 -2.78 -4.56 7.19
CA ASP A 228 -2.09 -4.62 5.92
C ASP A 228 -1.74 -6.07 5.56
N HIS A 229 -2.09 -6.48 4.34
CA HIS A 229 -2.24 -7.87 3.87
C HIS A 229 -3.39 -8.66 4.54
N GLY A 230 -3.12 -9.36 5.65
CA GLY A 230 -4.09 -10.22 6.33
C GLY A 230 -4.46 -11.52 5.63
N VAL A 231 -3.74 -11.93 4.58
CA VAL A 231 -4.07 -13.13 3.76
C VAL A 231 -3.97 -14.43 4.55
N GLN A 232 -3.15 -14.48 5.60
CA GLN A 232 -3.02 -15.66 6.46
C GLN A 232 -4.24 -15.87 7.38
N ALA A 233 -5.17 -14.91 7.46
CA ALA A 233 -6.38 -15.02 8.28
C ALA A 233 -7.23 -16.27 7.94
N ILE A 234 -7.17 -16.75 6.70
CA ILE A 234 -7.90 -17.94 6.22
C ILE A 234 -7.60 -19.20 7.05
N HIS A 235 -6.47 -19.24 7.75
CA HIS A 235 -6.07 -20.36 8.60
C HIS A 235 -6.68 -20.32 10.01
N ASP A 236 -7.47 -19.30 10.34
CA ASP A 236 -8.19 -19.19 11.61
C ASP A 236 -9.65 -18.78 11.37
N ALA A 237 -10.56 -19.74 11.53
CA ALA A 237 -12.00 -19.54 11.32
C ALA A 237 -12.63 -18.52 12.29
N ALA A 238 -12.11 -18.41 13.52
CA ALA A 238 -12.61 -17.44 14.48
C ALA A 238 -12.18 -16.02 14.09
N LEU A 239 -10.94 -15.88 13.61
CA LEU A 239 -10.44 -14.62 13.09
C LEU A 239 -11.21 -14.17 11.84
N MET A 240 -11.41 -15.05 10.86
CA MET A 240 -12.21 -14.77 9.67
C MET A 240 -13.61 -14.24 10.04
N LYS A 241 -14.27 -14.89 11.01
CA LYS A 241 -15.58 -14.46 11.50
C LYS A 241 -15.54 -13.09 12.15
N ARG A 242 -14.50 -12.80 12.96
CA ARG A 242 -14.31 -11.48 13.58
C ARG A 242 -14.13 -10.39 12.52
N LEU A 243 -13.21 -10.62 11.57
CA LEU A 243 -12.89 -9.66 10.51
C LEU A 243 -14.10 -9.33 9.64
N ALA A 244 -14.86 -10.37 9.24
CA ALA A 244 -16.11 -10.19 8.50
C ALA A 244 -17.15 -9.40 9.31
N TYR A 245 -17.35 -9.76 10.59
CA TYR A 245 -18.35 -9.12 11.44
C TYR A 245 -18.05 -7.64 11.68
N SER A 246 -16.79 -7.29 11.96
CA SER A 246 -16.39 -5.90 12.19
C SER A 246 -16.17 -5.10 10.91
N GLN A 247 -16.25 -5.74 9.73
CA GLN A 247 -15.83 -5.16 8.45
C GLN A 247 -14.42 -4.55 8.53
N MET A 248 -13.50 -5.23 9.24
CA MET A 248 -12.11 -4.78 9.37
C MET A 248 -11.45 -4.76 7.98
N PRO A 249 -10.95 -3.61 7.50
CA PRO A 249 -10.30 -3.55 6.20
C PRO A 249 -8.99 -4.33 6.17
N LEU A 250 -8.80 -5.08 5.09
CA LEU A 250 -7.57 -5.81 4.78
C LEU A 250 -7.00 -5.31 3.44
N THR A 251 -5.84 -4.67 3.46
CA THR A 251 -5.20 -4.10 2.26
C THR A 251 -4.36 -5.17 1.56
N VAL A 252 -5.02 -5.99 0.74
CA VAL A 252 -4.40 -7.15 0.07
C VAL A 252 -3.60 -6.72 -1.15
N CYS A 253 -2.43 -7.32 -1.34
CA CYS A 253 -1.47 -6.95 -2.39
C CYS A 253 -1.12 -8.18 -3.27
N PRO A 254 -1.94 -8.53 -4.28
CA PRO A 254 -1.80 -9.82 -4.96
C PRO A 254 -0.48 -10.04 -5.69
N LEU A 255 0.06 -9.02 -6.37
CA LEU A 255 1.35 -9.15 -7.06
C LEU A 255 2.52 -9.22 -6.08
N SER A 256 2.45 -8.50 -4.95
CA SER A 256 3.40 -8.65 -3.84
C SER A 256 3.39 -10.08 -3.31
N ASN A 257 2.22 -10.60 -2.95
CA ASN A 257 2.09 -11.95 -2.40
C ASN A 257 2.54 -13.05 -3.37
N LEU A 258 2.42 -12.84 -4.69
CA LEU A 258 3.03 -13.70 -5.71
C LEU A 258 4.56 -13.59 -5.69
N LYS A 259 5.07 -12.35 -5.74
CA LYS A 259 6.52 -12.06 -5.88
C LYS A 259 7.34 -12.47 -4.68
N LEU A 260 6.74 -12.41 -3.50
CA LEU A 260 7.34 -12.82 -2.23
C LEU A 260 7.06 -14.30 -1.90
N CYS A 261 6.53 -15.06 -2.85
CA CYS A 261 6.26 -16.50 -2.74
C CYS A 261 5.26 -16.91 -1.63
N VAL A 262 4.45 -15.97 -1.11
CA VAL A 262 3.32 -16.28 -0.22
C VAL A 262 2.32 -17.18 -0.95
N PHE A 263 2.08 -16.89 -2.23
CA PHE A 263 1.37 -17.78 -3.16
C PHE A 263 2.29 -18.18 -4.31
N LYS A 264 2.18 -19.43 -4.76
CA LYS A 264 2.97 -19.95 -5.90
C LYS A 264 2.49 -19.42 -7.25
N SER A 265 1.22 -19.09 -7.34
CA SER A 265 0.59 -18.50 -8.52
C SER A 265 -0.58 -17.62 -8.10
N LEU A 266 -0.95 -16.64 -8.93
CA LEU A 266 -2.14 -15.82 -8.67
C LEU A 266 -3.43 -16.65 -8.67
N ALA A 267 -3.47 -17.78 -9.37
CA ALA A 267 -4.63 -18.68 -9.37
C ALA A 267 -4.85 -19.35 -8.01
N ASP A 268 -3.80 -19.46 -7.18
CA ASP A 268 -3.88 -19.99 -5.82
C ASP A 268 -4.26 -18.91 -4.79
N HIS A 269 -4.32 -17.63 -5.19
CA HIS A 269 -4.54 -16.52 -4.27
C HIS A 269 -5.95 -16.56 -3.66
N ASN A 270 -6.02 -16.41 -2.33
CA ASN A 270 -7.27 -16.50 -1.58
C ASN A 270 -8.16 -15.23 -1.58
N LEU A 271 -7.87 -14.20 -2.40
CA LEU A 271 -8.61 -12.92 -2.38
C LEU A 271 -10.10 -13.15 -2.66
N GLY A 272 -10.43 -13.97 -3.65
CA GLY A 272 -11.81 -14.32 -3.98
C GLY A 272 -12.54 -15.00 -2.81
N GLN A 273 -11.86 -15.92 -2.11
CA GLN A 273 -12.41 -16.62 -0.94
C GLN A 273 -12.67 -15.67 0.23
N MET A 274 -11.75 -14.74 0.49
CA MET A 274 -11.91 -13.73 1.53
C MET A 274 -13.09 -12.80 1.22
N LEU A 275 -13.21 -12.38 -0.04
CA LEU A 275 -14.32 -11.54 -0.51
C LEU A 275 -15.67 -12.27 -0.38
N ASP A 276 -15.75 -13.53 -0.81
CA ASP A 276 -16.96 -14.36 -0.70
C ASP A 276 -17.33 -14.67 0.76
N ALA A 277 -16.35 -14.75 1.65
CA ALA A 277 -16.54 -14.87 3.09
C ALA A 277 -17.01 -13.55 3.77
N GLY A 278 -17.16 -12.47 3.00
CA GLY A 278 -17.71 -11.20 3.47
C GLY A 278 -16.69 -10.27 4.12
N LEU A 279 -15.39 -10.53 3.95
CA LEU A 279 -14.34 -9.66 4.48
C LEU A 279 -14.27 -8.35 3.67
N CYS A 280 -13.86 -7.28 4.35
CA CYS A 280 -13.60 -5.98 3.73
C CYS A 280 -12.19 -5.97 3.11
N VAL A 281 -11.97 -6.76 2.06
CA VAL A 281 -10.68 -6.78 1.35
C VAL A 281 -10.62 -5.67 0.29
N THR A 282 -9.44 -5.12 0.08
CA THR A 282 -9.11 -4.20 -1.02
C THR A 282 -8.00 -4.80 -1.90
N VAL A 283 -7.66 -4.16 -3.01
CA VAL A 283 -6.51 -4.53 -3.86
C VAL A 283 -5.57 -3.34 -3.90
N ASN A 284 -4.27 -3.60 -3.72
CA ASN A 284 -3.22 -2.60 -3.58
C ASN A 284 -1.92 -3.08 -4.27
N SER A 285 -1.02 -2.15 -4.58
CA SER A 285 0.20 -2.47 -5.34
C SER A 285 1.45 -2.71 -4.50
N ASP A 286 1.47 -2.24 -3.24
CA ASP A 286 2.57 -2.46 -2.29
C ASP A 286 3.87 -1.79 -2.77
N ASP A 287 4.80 -2.53 -3.41
CA ASP A 287 6.00 -2.01 -4.07
C ASP A 287 5.93 -2.17 -5.60
N PRO A 288 5.17 -1.33 -6.32
CA PRO A 288 4.80 -1.56 -7.71
C PRO A 288 6.00 -1.66 -8.68
N ALA A 289 7.09 -0.95 -8.40
CA ALA A 289 8.30 -1.00 -9.23
C ALA A 289 9.05 -2.34 -9.10
N TYR A 290 8.85 -3.06 -7.99
CA TYR A 290 9.51 -4.33 -7.68
C TYR A 290 8.61 -5.52 -8.00
N PHE A 291 7.30 -5.39 -7.81
CA PHE A 291 6.36 -6.51 -7.92
C PHE A 291 5.71 -6.67 -9.29
N GLY A 292 6.09 -5.81 -10.24
CA GLY A 292 5.78 -6.00 -11.66
C GLY A 292 4.45 -5.39 -12.09
N GLY A 293 3.96 -4.40 -11.36
CA GLY A 293 2.76 -3.67 -11.77
C GLY A 293 2.21 -2.72 -10.73
N TYR A 294 1.56 -1.66 -11.21
CA TYR A 294 0.82 -0.70 -10.36
C TYR A 294 -0.58 -1.23 -10.06
N LEU A 295 -1.47 -0.37 -9.57
CA LEU A 295 -2.78 -0.76 -9.09
C LEU A 295 -3.61 -1.46 -10.19
N ASN A 296 -3.64 -0.92 -11.40
CA ASN A 296 -4.39 -1.53 -12.50
C ASN A 296 -3.84 -2.91 -12.88
N ASP A 297 -2.52 -3.11 -12.86
CA ASP A 297 -1.92 -4.41 -13.13
C ASP A 297 -2.35 -5.45 -12.09
N ASN A 298 -2.41 -5.07 -10.81
CA ASN A 298 -2.94 -5.93 -9.75
C ASN A 298 -4.39 -6.32 -10.04
N TYR A 299 -5.25 -5.36 -10.38
CA TYR A 299 -6.64 -5.67 -10.76
C TYR A 299 -6.71 -6.59 -11.98
N LEU A 300 -6.05 -6.25 -13.08
CA LEU A 300 -6.12 -7.00 -14.33
C LEU A 300 -5.62 -8.44 -14.18
N GLN A 301 -4.45 -8.62 -13.59
CA GLN A 301 -3.83 -9.94 -13.44
C GLN A 301 -4.60 -10.81 -12.44
N THR A 302 -5.03 -10.25 -11.31
CA THR A 302 -5.80 -11.01 -10.31
C THR A 302 -7.19 -11.38 -10.82
N PHE A 303 -7.89 -10.48 -11.51
CA PHE A 303 -9.20 -10.81 -12.10
C PHE A 303 -9.09 -11.89 -13.17
N SER A 304 -8.06 -11.82 -14.01
CA SER A 304 -7.80 -12.85 -15.01
C SER A 304 -7.49 -14.20 -14.36
N ALA A 305 -6.71 -14.24 -13.28
CA ALA A 305 -6.28 -15.47 -12.63
C ALA A 305 -7.36 -16.13 -11.77
N LEU A 306 -8.19 -15.34 -11.10
CA LEU A 306 -9.24 -15.81 -10.19
C LEU A 306 -10.64 -15.84 -10.82
N HIS A 307 -10.76 -15.43 -12.09
CA HIS A 307 -12.03 -15.32 -12.82
C HIS A 307 -13.09 -14.48 -12.09
N LEU A 308 -12.65 -13.36 -11.49
CA LEU A 308 -13.54 -12.45 -10.77
C LEU A 308 -14.41 -11.63 -11.74
N ASN A 309 -15.55 -11.15 -11.26
CA ASN A 309 -16.56 -10.47 -12.08
C ASN A 309 -16.80 -9.00 -11.67
N ALA A 310 -17.63 -8.28 -12.43
CA ALA A 310 -17.94 -6.87 -12.18
C ALA A 310 -18.52 -6.57 -10.78
N GLN A 311 -19.30 -7.49 -10.20
CA GLN A 311 -19.82 -7.30 -8.84
C GLN A 311 -18.68 -7.30 -7.81
N GLN A 312 -17.71 -8.19 -7.98
CA GLN A 312 -16.51 -8.24 -7.15
C GLN A 312 -15.61 -7.01 -7.39
N ALA A 313 -15.47 -6.53 -8.64
CA ALA A 313 -14.78 -5.28 -8.95
C ALA A 313 -15.38 -4.07 -8.21
N TYR A 314 -16.71 -3.91 -8.28
CA TYR A 314 -17.39 -2.85 -7.55
C TYR A 314 -17.17 -2.95 -6.05
N LYS A 315 -17.23 -4.16 -5.49
CA LYS A 315 -17.06 -4.37 -4.05
C LYS A 315 -15.63 -4.04 -3.59
N LEU A 316 -14.60 -4.43 -4.35
CA LEU A 316 -13.20 -4.10 -4.05
C LEU A 316 -12.95 -2.59 -4.12
N ALA A 317 -13.40 -1.93 -5.19
CA ALA A 317 -13.28 -0.48 -5.33
C ALA A 317 -14.04 0.28 -4.23
N ALA A 318 -15.27 -0.14 -3.93
CA ALA A 318 -16.07 0.44 -2.84
C ALA A 318 -15.41 0.24 -1.48
N ASN A 319 -14.92 -0.97 -1.18
CA ASN A 319 -14.18 -1.25 0.06
C ASN A 319 -12.97 -0.32 0.19
N SER A 320 -12.22 -0.09 -0.90
CA SER A 320 -11.06 0.82 -0.87
C SER A 320 -11.44 2.26 -0.53
N ILE A 321 -12.56 2.77 -1.05
CA ILE A 321 -13.03 4.12 -0.76
C ILE A 321 -13.50 4.22 0.69
N GLU A 322 -14.33 3.28 1.14
CA GLU A 322 -14.90 3.27 2.49
C GLU A 322 -13.81 3.09 3.56
N ALA A 323 -12.83 2.22 3.31
CA ALA A 323 -11.72 1.94 4.20
C ALA A 323 -10.68 3.07 4.29
N SER A 324 -10.67 4.01 3.34
CA SER A 324 -9.75 5.15 3.40
C SER A 324 -9.98 6.02 4.64
N PHE A 325 -8.96 6.75 5.06
CA PHE A 325 -9.06 7.80 6.09
C PHE A 325 -9.43 9.16 5.50
N ALA A 326 -9.95 9.18 4.25
CA ALA A 326 -10.42 10.41 3.62
C ALA A 326 -11.67 10.97 4.33
N PRO A 327 -11.94 12.28 4.23
CA PRO A 327 -13.19 12.86 4.70
C PRO A 327 -14.43 12.20 4.08
N GLU A 328 -15.49 12.03 4.87
CA GLU A 328 -16.75 11.40 4.43
C GLU A 328 -17.38 12.06 3.19
N ALA A 329 -17.19 13.38 3.02
CA ALA A 329 -17.66 14.09 1.83
C ALA A 329 -16.95 13.61 0.55
N ASP A 330 -15.64 13.35 0.62
CA ASP A 330 -14.86 12.84 -0.50
C ASP A 330 -15.23 11.39 -0.80
N LYS A 331 -15.37 10.56 0.24
CA LYS A 331 -15.86 9.18 0.09
C LYS A 331 -17.22 9.13 -0.60
N HIS A 332 -18.19 9.94 -0.18
CA HIS A 332 -19.50 10.01 -0.81
C HIS A 332 -19.42 10.43 -2.29
N ARG A 333 -18.56 11.40 -2.62
CA ARG A 333 -18.32 11.84 -4.00
C ARG A 333 -17.77 10.68 -4.84
N TRP A 334 -16.69 10.03 -4.40
CA TRP A 334 -16.08 8.92 -5.14
C TRP A 334 -17.00 7.71 -5.24
N MET A 335 -17.79 7.42 -4.21
CA MET A 335 -18.82 6.38 -4.26
C MET A 335 -19.93 6.70 -5.27
N HIS A 336 -20.26 7.97 -5.49
CA HIS A 336 -21.18 8.38 -6.55
C HIS A 336 -20.53 8.23 -7.94
N GLU A 337 -19.28 8.67 -8.10
CA GLU A 337 -18.52 8.51 -9.34
C GLU A 337 -18.33 7.03 -9.72
N LEU A 338 -18.06 6.16 -8.74
CA LEU A 338 -17.96 4.71 -8.93
C LEU A 338 -19.27 4.13 -9.48
N LYS A 339 -20.42 4.49 -8.89
CA LYS A 339 -21.73 4.05 -9.38
C LYS A 339 -21.99 4.51 -10.81
N ALA A 340 -21.69 5.78 -11.11
CA ALA A 340 -21.86 6.35 -12.44
C ALA A 340 -20.96 5.63 -13.47
N CYS A 341 -19.71 5.33 -13.11
CA CYS A 341 -18.81 4.54 -13.95
C CYS A 341 -19.42 3.18 -14.29
N PHE A 342 -19.84 2.40 -13.29
CA PHE A 342 -20.45 1.09 -13.52
C PHE A 342 -21.75 1.14 -14.34
N GLN A 343 -22.57 2.20 -14.19
CA GLN A 343 -23.75 2.40 -15.01
C GLN A 343 -23.42 2.61 -16.50
N GLY A 344 -22.29 3.25 -16.81
CA GLY A 344 -21.80 3.39 -18.19
C GLY A 344 -21.29 2.09 -18.83
N PHE A 345 -20.96 1.09 -18.01
CA PHE A 345 -20.50 -0.22 -18.45
C PHE A 345 -21.60 -1.28 -18.52
N ALA A 346 -22.79 -1.00 -17.97
CA ALA A 346 -23.92 -1.90 -18.08
C ALA A 346 -24.22 -2.20 -19.55
N GLU A 347 -24.41 -3.48 -19.87
CA GLU A 347 -24.97 -3.86 -21.16
C GLU A 347 -26.38 -3.23 -21.26
N GLN A 348 -26.60 -2.47 -22.32
CA GLN A 348 -27.96 -2.07 -22.68
C GLN A 348 -28.59 -3.31 -23.31
N ASP A 349 -29.58 -3.89 -22.61
CA ASP A 349 -30.44 -4.95 -23.16
C ASP A 349 -31.16 -4.48 -24.45
#